data_AF-A0A2V8QPS6-F1
#
_entry.id   AF-A0A2V8QPS6-F1
#
_cell.length_a   1.000
_cell.length_b   1.000
_cell.length_c   1.000
_cell.angle_alpha   90.00
_cell.angle_beta   90.00
_cell.angle_gamma   90.00
#
_symmetry.space_group_name_H-M   'P 1'
#
loop_
_entity.id
_entity.type
_entity.pdbx_description
1 polymer ?
#
loop_
_entity_poly.entity_id
_entity_poly.type
_entity_poly.pdbx_seq_one_letter_code
_entity_poly.pdbx_strand_id
1 'polypeptide(L)'
;MEVAVGKLMILGGEPPPPVTIERVQAAIPPDAALVEMIAYQPYVKNGRNDDDTFAPERYAAYVLRRDGSLSWADLGESAPVNKQIKLLREALRDPQRGDVKQLARALDERVMRPLRRLLGETRKVLLSPDGELNVVPFAALVDESGKYLVETYTITYLTSGRDLLRLQQRS
;
A
#
# COMPACT_ATOMS: atom_id res chain seq x y z
N MET A 1 -14.93 16.93 -49.11
CA MET A 1 -13.70 16.13 -49.02
C MET A 1 -13.73 15.48 -47.65
N GLU A 2 -14.39 14.33 -47.60
CA GLU A 2 -14.78 13.61 -46.39
C GLU A 2 -13.82 12.45 -46.26
N VAL A 3 -12.91 12.51 -45.29
CA VAL A 3 -11.97 11.43 -45.04
C VAL A 3 -12.60 10.51 -44.01
N ALA A 4 -13.34 9.53 -44.52
CA ALA A 4 -13.64 8.31 -43.80
C ALA A 4 -12.33 7.56 -43.53
N VAL A 5 -11.99 7.37 -42.25
CA VAL A 5 -10.92 6.45 -41.86
C VAL A 5 -11.52 5.34 -41.01
N GLY A 6 -11.76 4.21 -41.68
CA GLY A 6 -11.40 2.89 -41.19
C GLY A 6 -11.93 2.47 -39.83
N LYS A 7 -13.17 1.96 -39.82
CA LYS A 7 -13.68 1.05 -38.79
C LYS A 7 -12.85 -0.23 -38.80
N LEU A 8 -11.83 -0.32 -37.95
CA LEU A 8 -11.09 -1.56 -37.69
C LEU A 8 -11.89 -2.39 -36.68
N MET A 9 -12.72 -3.31 -37.18
CA MET A 9 -13.32 -4.37 -36.37
C MET A 9 -12.22 -5.36 -35.97
N ILE A 10 -11.79 -5.33 -34.71
CA ILE A 10 -11.05 -6.43 -34.09
C ILE A 10 -12.04 -7.26 -33.27
N LEU A 11 -12.23 -8.51 -33.72
CA LEU A 11 -12.67 -9.70 -32.98
C LEU A 11 -13.33 -9.48 -31.59
N GLY A 12 -14.67 -9.47 -31.56
CA GLY A 12 -15.47 -10.40 -30.74
C GLY A 12 -15.38 -10.40 -29.20
N GLY A 13 -15.02 -9.30 -28.54
CA GLY A 13 -15.18 -9.19 -27.08
C GLY A 13 -15.74 -7.83 -26.69
N GLU A 14 -16.70 -7.79 -25.76
CA GLU A 14 -17.02 -6.53 -25.08
C GLU A 14 -15.75 -5.99 -24.41
N PRO A 15 -15.48 -4.67 -24.49
CA PRO A 15 -14.34 -4.10 -23.81
C PRO A 15 -14.42 -4.45 -22.33
N PRO A 16 -13.30 -4.81 -21.68
CA PRO A 16 -13.31 -5.16 -20.28
C PRO A 16 -13.93 -4.02 -19.48
N PRO A 17 -14.84 -4.31 -18.54
CA PRO A 17 -15.55 -3.27 -17.81
C PRO A 17 -14.54 -2.34 -17.12
N PRO A 18 -14.83 -1.03 -17.05
CA PRO A 18 -13.89 -0.03 -16.56
C PRO A 18 -13.50 -0.33 -15.11
N VAL A 19 -12.24 -0.08 -14.74
CA VAL A 19 -11.79 -0.22 -13.36
C VAL A 19 -12.23 1.02 -12.60
N THR A 20 -13.22 0.85 -11.72
CA THR A 20 -13.76 1.92 -10.86
C THR A 20 -13.51 1.59 -9.40
N ILE A 21 -13.57 2.61 -8.53
CA ILE A 21 -13.37 2.45 -7.09
C ILE A 21 -14.45 1.53 -6.50
N GLU A 22 -15.69 1.67 -6.96
CA GLU A 22 -16.84 0.89 -6.47
C GLU A 22 -16.65 -0.60 -6.77
N ARG A 23 -16.09 -0.92 -7.95
CA ARG A 23 -15.80 -2.32 -8.30
C ARG A 23 -14.68 -2.89 -7.46
N VAL A 24 -13.61 -2.12 -7.22
CA VAL A 24 -12.51 -2.54 -6.34
C VAL A 24 -13.02 -2.76 -4.92
N GLN A 25 -13.82 -1.82 -4.40
CA GLN A 25 -14.46 -1.91 -3.09
C GLN A 25 -15.35 -3.17 -2.97
N ALA A 26 -16.21 -3.41 -3.95
CA ALA A 26 -17.09 -4.59 -3.97
C ALA A 26 -16.31 -5.91 -4.03
N ALA A 27 -15.08 -5.88 -4.54
CA ALA A 27 -14.20 -7.04 -4.61
C ALA A 27 -13.46 -7.34 -3.29
N ILE A 28 -13.52 -6.46 -2.29
CA ILE A 28 -12.92 -6.69 -0.98
C ILE A 28 -13.76 -7.73 -0.20
N PRO A 29 -13.15 -8.78 0.36
CA PRO A 29 -13.84 -9.71 1.27
C PRO A 29 -14.47 -9.00 2.48
N PRO A 30 -15.62 -9.45 3.02
CA PRO A 30 -16.31 -8.75 4.11
C PRO A 30 -15.47 -8.55 5.39
N ASP A 31 -14.50 -9.43 5.63
CA ASP A 31 -13.63 -9.44 6.80
C ASP A 31 -12.19 -8.97 6.51
N ALA A 32 -11.99 -8.29 5.37
CA ALA A 32 -10.71 -7.76 4.93
C ALA A 32 -10.75 -6.25 4.68
N ALA A 33 -9.56 -5.65 4.69
CA ALA A 33 -9.35 -4.27 4.25
C ALA A 33 -8.27 -4.21 3.17
N LEU A 34 -8.48 -3.37 2.16
CA LEU A 34 -7.46 -2.98 1.21
C LEU A 34 -6.63 -1.83 1.80
N VAL A 35 -5.32 -2.02 1.83
CA VAL A 35 -4.35 -1.02 2.27
C VAL A 35 -3.45 -0.65 1.10
N GLU A 36 -3.59 0.58 0.61
CA GLU A 36 -2.74 1.15 -0.43
C GLU A 36 -1.72 2.07 0.24
N MET A 37 -0.43 1.75 0.17
CA MET A 37 0.65 2.61 0.68
C MET A 37 1.35 3.26 -0.50
N ILE A 38 1.30 4.59 -0.58
CA ILE A 38 1.79 5.35 -1.72
C ILE A 38 2.98 6.22 -1.35
N ALA A 39 3.96 6.33 -2.24
CA ALA A 39 4.95 7.40 -2.20
C ALA A 39 4.37 8.64 -2.88
N TYR A 40 4.52 9.81 -2.27
CA TYR A 40 4.08 11.07 -2.86
C TYR A 40 5.00 12.21 -2.48
N GLN A 41 5.11 13.20 -3.36
CA GLN A 41 5.89 14.40 -3.11
C GLN A 41 4.96 15.62 -3.08
N PRO A 42 4.70 16.21 -1.90
CA PRO A 42 3.80 17.36 -1.79
C PRO A 42 4.33 18.55 -2.59
N TYR A 43 3.47 19.16 -3.39
CA TYR A 43 3.76 20.42 -4.06
C TYR A 43 3.47 21.58 -3.10
N VAL A 44 4.46 22.43 -2.84
CA VAL A 44 4.33 23.59 -1.95
C VAL A 44 4.28 24.85 -2.82
N LYS A 45 3.09 25.45 -2.89
CA LYS A 45 2.89 26.73 -3.58
C LYS A 45 3.26 27.88 -2.66
N ASN A 46 4.35 28.59 -2.97
CA ASN A 46 4.78 29.75 -2.20
C ASN A 46 4.18 31.01 -2.82
N GLY A 47 3.04 31.47 -2.29
CA GLY A 47 2.20 32.53 -2.90
C GLY A 47 2.78 33.93 -3.03
N ARG A 48 4.11 34.13 -3.11
CA ARG A 48 4.75 35.44 -3.25
C ARG A 48 5.92 35.53 -4.25
N ASN A 49 6.39 34.45 -4.87
CA ASN A 49 7.39 34.45 -5.96
C ASN A 49 7.32 33.09 -6.70
N ASP A 50 7.87 32.99 -7.91
CA ASP A 50 7.98 31.76 -8.73
C ASP A 50 8.88 30.64 -8.10
N ASP A 51 9.02 30.61 -6.77
CA ASP A 51 9.75 29.59 -6.00
C ASP A 51 8.80 28.46 -5.55
N ASP A 52 8.01 27.96 -6.48
CA ASP A 52 7.26 26.72 -6.27
C ASP A 52 8.26 25.56 -6.11
N THR A 53 8.16 24.85 -4.98
CA THR A 53 9.10 23.76 -4.66
C THR A 53 8.35 22.51 -4.26
N PHE A 54 8.99 21.37 -4.50
CA PHE A 54 8.51 20.11 -3.98
C PHE A 54 9.07 19.91 -2.56
N ALA A 55 8.18 19.55 -1.63
CA ALA A 55 8.58 19.11 -0.29
C ALA A 55 9.32 17.75 -0.36
N PRO A 56 9.97 17.29 0.72
CA PRO A 56 10.49 15.93 0.79
C PRO A 56 9.39 14.89 0.47
N GLU A 57 9.77 13.82 -0.22
CA GLU A 57 8.88 12.68 -0.48
C GLU A 57 8.40 12.07 0.84
N ARG A 58 7.15 11.62 0.84
CA ARG A 58 6.45 11.07 2.00
C ARG A 58 5.73 9.79 1.62
N TYR A 59 5.43 8.98 2.62
CA TYR A 59 4.52 7.87 2.49
C TYR A 59 3.16 8.22 3.10
N ALA A 60 2.08 7.88 2.39
CA ALA A 60 0.74 7.86 2.95
C ALA A 60 0.16 6.46 2.79
N ALA A 61 -0.82 6.12 3.59
CA ALA A 61 -1.54 4.88 3.42
C ALA A 61 -3.04 5.07 3.56
N TYR A 62 -3.78 4.51 2.61
CA TYR A 62 -5.24 4.51 2.56
C TYR A 62 -5.74 3.12 2.94
N VAL A 63 -6.77 3.09 3.78
CA VAL A 63 -7.47 1.87 4.20
C VAL A 63 -8.90 1.96 3.68
N LEU A 64 -9.20 1.14 2.68
CA LEU A 64 -10.53 0.98 2.09
C LEU A 64 -11.15 -0.32 2.56
N ARG A 65 -12.41 -0.25 3.01
CA ARG A 65 -13.22 -1.41 3.39
C ARG A 65 -14.35 -1.65 2.41
N ARG A 66 -14.90 -2.86 2.44
CA ARG A 66 -16.02 -3.26 1.57
C ARG A 66 -17.27 -2.40 1.74
N ASP A 67 -17.50 -1.88 2.94
CA ASP A 67 -18.62 -0.98 3.26
C ASP A 67 -18.46 0.44 2.67
N GLY A 68 -17.29 0.75 2.09
CA GLY A 68 -16.96 2.05 1.52
C GLY A 68 -16.27 2.99 2.49
N SER A 69 -16.05 2.55 3.73
CA SER A 69 -15.26 3.32 4.70
C SER A 69 -13.84 3.50 4.19
N LEU A 70 -13.47 4.76 3.95
CA LEU A 70 -12.13 5.19 3.55
C LEU A 70 -11.49 6.00 4.67
N SER A 71 -10.33 5.55 5.13
CA SER A 71 -9.50 6.25 6.11
C SER A 71 -8.05 6.30 5.63
N TRP A 72 -7.26 7.22 6.15
CA TRP A 72 -5.87 7.36 5.73
C TRP A 72 -4.96 7.81 6.86
N ALA A 73 -3.66 7.55 6.72
CA ALA A 73 -2.62 8.04 7.61
C ALA A 73 -1.41 8.55 6.82
N ASP A 74 -0.82 9.64 7.29
CA ASP A 74 0.54 10.06 6.91
C ASP A 74 1.54 9.17 7.67
N LEU A 75 2.42 8.50 6.94
CA LEU A 75 3.48 7.65 7.48
C LEU A 75 4.81 8.41 7.63
N GLY A 76 4.83 9.68 7.24
CA GLY A 76 5.96 10.58 7.36
C GLY A 76 6.85 10.62 6.11
N GLU A 77 7.97 11.32 6.24
CA GLU A 77 8.97 11.42 5.18
C GLU A 77 9.54 10.04 4.80
N SER A 78 9.78 9.82 3.51
CA SER A 78 10.22 8.52 3.00
C SER A 78 11.65 8.21 3.44
N ALA A 79 12.55 9.19 3.45
CA ALA A 79 13.96 9.01 3.80
C ALA A 79 14.20 8.27 5.15
N PRO A 80 13.61 8.69 6.28
CA PRO A 80 13.79 7.98 7.54
C PRO A 80 13.16 6.58 7.54
N VAL A 81 12.04 6.37 6.83
CA VAL A 81 11.41 5.05 6.66
C VAL A 81 12.32 4.13 5.84
N ASN A 82 12.82 4.60 4.70
CA ASN A 82 13.73 3.86 3.81
C ASN A 82 15.01 3.44 4.51
N LYS A 83 15.54 4.28 5.39
CA LYS A 83 16.68 3.92 6.25
C LYS A 83 16.35 2.72 7.15
N GLN A 84 15.18 2.67 7.77
CA GLN A 84 14.77 1.54 8.62
C GLN A 84 14.52 0.28 7.80
N ILE A 85 13.92 0.40 6.62
CA ILE A 85 13.74 -0.71 5.67
C ILE A 85 15.10 -1.35 5.35
N LYS A 86 16.08 -0.52 4.99
CA LYS A 86 17.44 -0.98 4.70
C LYS A 86 18.07 -1.71 5.89
N LEU A 87 18.02 -1.12 7.08
CA LEU A 87 18.58 -1.72 8.30
C LEU A 87 17.94 -3.08 8.61
N LEU A 88 16.61 -3.18 8.55
CA LEU A 88 15.90 -4.43 8.79
C LEU A 88 16.30 -5.50 7.76
N ARG A 89 16.35 -5.15 6.47
CA ARG A 89 16.75 -6.08 5.41
C ARG A 89 18.19 -6.57 5.57
N GLU A 90 19.10 -5.69 5.99
CA GLU A 90 20.48 -6.07 6.29
C GLU A 90 20.57 -6.99 7.50
N ALA A 91 19.79 -6.75 8.54
CA ALA A 91 19.76 -7.62 9.71
C ALA A 91 19.16 -9.00 9.40
N LEU A 92 18.10 -9.07 8.60
CA LEU A 92 17.46 -10.34 8.19
C LEU A 92 18.36 -11.24 7.32
N ARG A 93 19.41 -10.69 6.71
CA ARG A 93 20.38 -11.47 5.91
C ARG A 93 21.38 -12.24 6.75
N ASP A 94 21.57 -11.86 8.02
CA ASP A 94 22.52 -12.47 8.93
C ASP A 94 21.78 -13.13 10.11
N PRO A 95 21.68 -14.47 10.14
CA PRO A 95 21.00 -15.18 11.22
C PRO A 95 21.59 -14.97 12.62
N GLN A 96 22.83 -14.45 12.73
CA GLN A 96 23.49 -14.20 14.01
C GLN A 96 23.17 -12.81 14.58
N ARG A 97 22.47 -11.96 13.83
CA ARG A 97 22.03 -10.64 14.30
C ARG A 97 21.00 -10.75 15.41
N GLY A 98 21.32 -10.21 16.58
CA GLY A 98 20.40 -10.13 17.73
C GLY A 98 19.42 -8.95 17.69
N ASP A 99 19.62 -7.98 16.79
CA ASP A 99 18.86 -6.72 16.72
C ASP A 99 17.65 -6.76 15.77
N VAL A 100 17.39 -7.89 15.10
CA VAL A 100 16.31 -8.05 14.11
C VAL A 100 14.96 -7.62 14.68
N LYS A 101 14.58 -8.09 15.87
CA LYS A 101 13.30 -7.74 16.50
C LYS A 101 13.19 -6.25 16.81
N GLN A 102 14.29 -5.62 17.23
CA GLN A 102 14.32 -4.19 17.51
C GLN A 102 14.14 -3.37 16.22
N LEU A 103 14.81 -3.76 15.14
CA LEU A 103 14.68 -3.10 13.84
C LEU A 103 13.30 -3.30 13.22
N ALA A 104 12.74 -4.51 13.36
CA ALA A 104 11.38 -4.84 12.93
C ALA A 104 10.34 -3.99 13.68
N ARG A 105 10.51 -3.83 15.00
CA ARG A 105 9.69 -2.96 15.85
C ARG A 105 9.80 -1.49 15.44
N ALA A 106 11.02 -1.01 15.17
CA ALA A 106 11.25 0.38 14.80
C ALA A 106 10.61 0.76 13.46
N LEU A 107 10.63 -0.16 12.48
CA LEU A 107 9.94 0.05 11.21
C LEU A 107 8.41 -0.02 11.39
N ASP A 108 7.94 -1.03 12.12
CA ASP A 108 6.53 -1.21 12.45
C ASP A 108 5.89 0.05 13.05
N GLU A 109 6.60 0.72 13.96
CA GLU A 109 6.12 1.94 14.61
C GLU A 109 5.77 3.07 13.64
N ARG A 110 6.47 3.15 12.51
CA ARG A 110 6.24 4.16 11.50
C ARG A 110 5.17 3.76 10.51
N VAL A 111 5.13 2.48 10.13
CA VAL A 111 4.32 2.02 9.00
C VAL A 111 3.05 1.31 9.45
N MET A 112 3.16 0.30 10.32
CA MET A 112 2.02 -0.54 10.68
C MET A 112 1.26 -0.06 11.92
N ARG A 113 1.91 0.61 12.88
CA ARG A 113 1.23 1.17 14.05
C ARG A 113 0.11 2.17 13.69
N PRO A 114 0.31 3.18 12.82
CA PRO A 114 -0.80 4.05 12.40
C PRO A 114 -1.90 3.25 11.70
N LEU A 115 -1.53 2.27 10.86
CA LEU A 115 -2.49 1.43 10.17
C LEU A 115 -3.30 0.53 11.09
N ARG A 116 -2.71 -0.04 12.14
CA ARG A 116 -3.44 -0.87 13.11
C ARG A 116 -4.57 -0.09 13.78
N ARG A 117 -4.37 1.20 14.07
CA ARG A 117 -5.42 2.07 14.59
C ARG A 117 -6.57 2.22 13.59
N LEU A 118 -6.24 2.37 12.31
CA LEU A 118 -7.23 2.49 11.23
C LEU A 118 -7.93 1.16 10.94
N LEU A 119 -7.24 0.03 11.05
CA LEU A 119 -7.75 -1.32 10.76
C LEU A 119 -8.72 -1.83 11.85
N GLY A 120 -8.59 -1.37 13.09
CA GLY A 120 -9.44 -1.77 14.20
C GLY A 120 -9.34 -3.28 14.46
N GLU A 121 -10.45 -4.00 14.34
CA GLU A 121 -10.51 -5.45 14.53
C GLU A 121 -10.17 -6.26 13.27
N THR A 122 -10.00 -5.60 12.12
CA THR A 122 -9.69 -6.28 10.86
C THR A 122 -8.32 -6.94 10.94
N ARG A 123 -8.22 -8.23 10.58
CA ARG A 123 -6.96 -9.00 10.58
C ARG A 123 -6.55 -9.51 9.20
N LYS A 124 -7.45 -9.51 8.21
CA LYS A 124 -7.11 -9.82 6.82
C LYS A 124 -6.79 -8.52 6.08
N VAL A 125 -5.54 -8.38 5.65
CA VAL A 125 -5.02 -7.16 5.02
C VAL A 125 -4.58 -7.48 3.60
N LEU A 126 -5.24 -6.85 2.65
CA LEU A 126 -4.84 -6.86 1.24
C LEU A 126 -3.91 -5.66 1.05
N LEU A 127 -2.60 -5.90 0.98
CA LEU A 127 -1.59 -4.87 1.06
C LEU A 127 -0.99 -4.58 -0.31
N SER A 128 -1.04 -3.32 -0.73
CA SER A 128 -0.47 -2.80 -1.96
C SER A 128 0.54 -1.69 -1.61
N PRO A 129 1.83 -2.05 -1.42
CA PRO A 129 2.87 -1.08 -1.11
C PRO A 129 3.50 -0.47 -2.37
N ASP A 130 4.06 0.72 -2.23
CA ASP A 130 4.79 1.44 -3.28
C ASP A 130 6.25 1.78 -2.86
N GLY A 131 7.11 2.03 -3.84
CA GLY A 131 8.52 2.38 -3.62
C GLY A 131 9.27 1.32 -2.81
N GLU A 132 10.13 1.75 -1.88
CA GLU A 132 10.91 0.86 -1.01
C GLU A 132 10.05 0.01 -0.05
N LEU A 133 8.78 0.36 0.16
CA LEU A 133 7.88 -0.47 0.97
C LEU A 133 7.61 -1.82 0.32
N ASN A 134 7.79 -1.96 -1.01
CA ASN A 134 7.62 -3.22 -1.74
C ASN A 134 8.54 -4.34 -1.26
N VAL A 135 9.72 -4.01 -0.72
CA VAL A 135 10.70 -5.00 -0.27
C VAL A 135 10.60 -5.30 1.23
N VAL A 136 9.60 -4.74 1.91
CA VAL A 136 9.41 -4.94 3.35
C VAL A 136 8.69 -6.27 3.60
N PRO A 137 9.27 -7.15 4.43
CA PRO A 137 8.58 -8.34 4.89
C PRO A 137 7.59 -7.96 6.01
N PHE A 138 6.43 -7.40 5.69
CA PHE A 138 5.47 -6.89 6.69
C PHE A 138 5.05 -7.95 7.72
N ALA A 139 4.96 -9.20 7.29
CA ALA A 139 4.66 -10.34 8.16
C ALA A 139 5.73 -10.55 9.27
N ALA A 140 6.97 -10.12 9.04
CA ALA A 140 8.09 -10.20 9.97
C ALA A 140 8.29 -8.93 10.81
N LEU A 141 7.43 -7.92 10.64
CA LEU A 141 7.40 -6.76 11.54
C LEU A 141 6.92 -7.17 12.93
N VAL A 142 7.30 -6.40 13.95
CA VAL A 142 7.00 -6.70 15.35
C VAL A 142 6.12 -5.61 15.95
N ASP A 143 4.99 -6.01 16.51
CA ASP A 143 4.05 -5.11 17.15
C ASP A 143 4.50 -4.67 18.57
N GLU A 144 3.67 -3.86 19.21
CA GLU A 144 3.85 -3.24 20.52
C GLU A 144 3.91 -4.29 21.64
N SER A 145 3.34 -5.47 21.39
CA SER A 145 3.35 -6.61 22.30
C SER A 145 4.58 -7.52 22.11
N GLY A 146 5.44 -7.20 21.13
CA GLY A 146 6.64 -7.98 20.82
C GLY A 146 6.36 -9.21 19.95
N LYS A 147 5.17 -9.31 19.34
CA LYS A 147 4.78 -10.41 18.45
C LYS A 147 5.01 -10.05 16.99
N TYR A 148 5.30 -11.06 16.18
CA TYR A 148 5.39 -10.87 14.74
C TYR A 148 4.00 -10.68 14.14
N LEU A 149 3.87 -9.83 13.11
CA LEU A 149 2.56 -9.56 12.51
C LEU A 149 1.93 -10.78 11.86
N VAL A 150 2.72 -11.75 11.39
CA VAL A 150 2.20 -13.03 10.90
C VAL A 150 1.38 -13.80 11.93
N GLU A 151 1.61 -13.57 13.22
CA GLU A 151 0.87 -14.25 14.30
C GLU A 151 -0.53 -13.67 14.49
N THR A 152 -0.79 -12.46 14.00
CA THR A 152 -2.05 -11.73 14.23
C THR A 152 -2.77 -11.33 12.95
N TYR A 153 -2.04 -11.12 11.85
CA TYR A 153 -2.57 -10.69 10.55
C TYR A 153 -2.37 -11.74 9.48
N THR A 154 -3.37 -11.90 8.62
CA THR A 154 -3.21 -12.53 7.31
C THR A 154 -2.96 -11.43 6.29
N ILE A 155 -1.73 -11.33 5.80
CA ILE A 155 -1.31 -10.30 4.84
C ILE A 155 -1.21 -10.93 3.45
N THR A 156 -1.96 -10.39 2.49
CA THR A 156 -1.90 -10.77 1.08
C THR A 156 -1.38 -9.59 0.28
N TYR A 157 -0.28 -9.77 -0.44
CA TYR A 157 0.33 -8.73 -1.24
C TYR A 157 -0.35 -8.61 -2.61
N LEU A 158 -0.60 -7.38 -3.04
CA LEU A 158 -1.14 -7.02 -4.34
C LEU A 158 -0.19 -6.03 -5.02
N THR A 159 -0.24 -5.95 -6.35
CA THR A 159 0.45 -4.88 -7.09
C THR A 159 -0.34 -3.58 -7.10
N SER A 160 -1.67 -3.70 -7.00
CA SER A 160 -2.64 -2.62 -6.81
C SER A 160 -4.01 -3.22 -6.45
N GLY A 161 -4.92 -2.42 -5.91
CA GLY A 161 -6.31 -2.84 -5.66
C GLY A 161 -7.05 -3.36 -6.91
N ARG A 162 -6.56 -3.03 -8.11
CA ARG A 162 -7.08 -3.56 -9.39
C ARG A 162 -6.93 -5.08 -9.50
N ASP A 163 -5.97 -5.67 -8.79
CA ASP A 163 -5.76 -7.12 -8.78
C ASP A 163 -6.95 -7.88 -8.15
N LEU A 164 -7.72 -7.24 -7.27
CA LEU A 164 -8.92 -7.85 -6.69
C LEU A 164 -9.95 -8.23 -7.77
N LEU A 165 -10.06 -7.42 -8.82
CA LEU A 165 -10.94 -7.70 -9.96
C LEU A 165 -10.50 -8.93 -10.77
N ARG A 166 -9.21 -9.27 -10.73
CA ARG A 166 -8.65 -10.46 -11.41
C ARG A 166 -8.80 -11.72 -10.55
N LEU A 167 -8.63 -11.59 -9.23
CA LEU A 167 -8.77 -12.71 -8.29
C LEU A 167 -10.20 -13.25 -8.24
N GLN A 168 -11.21 -12.39 -8.37
CA GLN A 168 -12.61 -12.81 -8.47
C GLN A 168 -12.93 -13.59 -9.74
N GLN A 169 -12.18 -13.43 -10.83
CA GLN A 169 -12.42 -14.17 -12.08
C GLN A 169 -11.88 -15.60 -12.05
N ARG A 170 -11.12 -15.97 -11.02
CA ARG A 170 -10.49 -17.29 -10.87
C ARG A 170 -11.13 -18.15 -9.76
N SER A 171 -12.15 -17.64 -9.08
CA SER A 171 -12.90 -18.32 -8.02
C SER A 171 -14.28 -18.73 -8.53
#